data_AF-A0A265QCW9-F1
#
_entry.id   AF-A0A265QCW9-F1
#
_cell.length_a   1.000
_cell.length_b   1.000
_cell.length_c   1.000
_cell.angle_alpha   90.00
_cell.angle_beta   90.00
_cell.angle_gamma   90.00
#
_symmetry.space_group_name_H-M   'P 1'
#
loop_
_entity.id
_entity.type
_entity.pdbx_description
1 polymer ?
#
loop_
_entity_poly.entity_id
_entity_poly.type
_entity_poly.pdbx_seq_one_letter_code
_entity_poly.pdbx_strand_id
1 'polypeptide(L)'
;MKKTKKYIILSLATCITLSPIAVKADNGSDGKEIIPISAPINKVDQIEDVVMADYIKYEGKITEVNNNGKYLSILVKNDESDPYNGMVFHINEEVILLNDKTKDFITSDTLKKGMTVSGYYDKNTIMTMSLPPQLTPDVIVVKEAEEPGTIHVSKFNEDLISSDGTLKLNVDAETVKIDRNGNQLEKGAIGGKDLIIFYTISTKSIPAQTTPEKIIVMGKDEEVKVEPEITVLDKLIVNEKEITLNKSLYKNEKGVMMLPLRDIAEALEYEIKWNNESKTAELTKGAQWTAITIGEDNYNFAKMLIKLGTAPEVKDSSTYVPFSFLEEVLRVRVEITEKGMIEIGL
;
A
#
# COMPACT_ATOMS: atom_id res chain seq x y z
N MET A 1 11.43 48.68 79.49
CA MET A 1 11.94 50.07 79.67
C MET A 1 13.11 50.26 78.69
N LYS A 2 13.28 51.40 78.00
CA LYS A 2 14.04 52.58 78.47
C LYS A 2 15.22 52.17 79.38
N LYS A 3 16.48 52.57 79.15
CA LYS A 3 16.96 53.69 78.33
C LYS A 3 18.51 53.61 78.29
N THR A 4 19.14 53.74 77.12
CA THR A 4 20.27 54.69 76.84
C THR A 4 21.60 54.58 77.64
N LYS A 5 22.79 54.99 77.16
CA LYS A 5 23.27 55.64 75.92
C LYS A 5 24.82 55.75 75.98
N LYS A 6 25.46 55.93 74.81
CA LYS A 6 26.61 56.85 74.56
C LYS A 6 28.01 56.44 75.13
N TYR A 7 29.15 56.75 74.49
CA TYR A 7 29.40 57.60 73.31
C TYR A 7 30.86 57.52 72.77
N ILE A 8 31.08 57.99 71.51
CA ILE A 8 32.24 58.81 71.04
C ILE A 8 33.62 58.11 70.90
N ILE A 9 34.49 58.33 69.89
CA ILE A 9 34.54 59.01 68.56
C ILE A 9 35.85 58.50 67.87
N LEU A 10 36.07 58.47 66.54
CA LEU A 10 36.79 59.52 65.78
C LEU A 10 37.14 59.09 64.33
N SER A 11 36.81 59.93 63.32
CA SER A 11 37.53 60.21 62.03
C SER A 11 37.83 59.05 61.02
N LEU A 12 37.92 59.22 59.68
CA LEU A 12 38.02 60.41 58.80
C LEU A 12 37.39 60.13 57.41
N ALA A 13 37.12 61.20 56.63
CA ALA A 13 36.58 61.28 55.25
C ALA A 13 37.02 60.19 54.24
N THR A 14 36.24 59.82 53.19
CA THR A 14 35.98 60.61 51.95
C THR A 14 35.11 59.76 50.97
N CYS A 15 34.19 60.22 50.09
CA CYS A 15 33.29 61.39 49.97
C CYS A 15 32.21 61.16 48.86
N ILE A 16 31.00 61.74 49.02
CA ILE A 16 30.13 62.54 48.08
C ILE A 16 30.03 62.09 46.58
N THR A 17 28.88 61.90 45.88
CA THR A 17 27.60 62.64 45.76
C THR A 17 26.35 61.74 45.52
N LEU A 18 25.14 62.29 45.72
CA LEU A 18 23.83 61.63 45.54
C LEU A 18 23.04 62.09 44.29
N SER A 19 22.25 61.16 43.69
CA SER A 19 20.86 61.34 43.17
C SER A 19 20.60 62.34 42.00
N PRO A 20 19.44 62.31 41.29
CA PRO A 20 18.19 61.58 41.56
C PRO A 20 17.61 60.76 40.38
N ILE A 21 16.53 60.04 40.68
CA ILE A 21 15.62 59.41 39.71
C ILE A 21 14.87 60.50 38.93
N ALA A 22 14.83 60.39 37.61
CA ALA A 22 13.91 61.13 36.75
C ALA A 22 13.06 60.15 35.95
N VAL A 23 11.74 60.14 36.19
CA VAL A 23 10.77 59.45 35.34
C VAL A 23 10.39 60.37 34.19
N LYS A 24 10.49 59.91 32.94
CA LYS A 24 9.83 60.57 31.82
C LYS A 24 9.43 59.61 30.71
N ALA A 25 8.11 59.53 30.52
CA ALA A 25 7.35 59.20 29.31
C ALA A 25 7.83 58.05 28.40
N ASP A 26 7.01 57.00 28.38
CA ASP A 26 6.77 56.17 27.21
C ASP A 26 6.54 57.02 25.94
N ASN A 27 7.17 56.60 24.84
CA ASN A 27 6.83 56.95 23.46
C ASN A 27 7.42 55.83 22.60
N GLY A 28 6.54 54.97 22.10
CA GLY A 28 6.94 53.71 21.48
C GLY A 28 7.84 53.82 20.25
N SER A 29 8.86 52.96 20.21
CA SER A 29 9.48 52.44 19.00
C SER A 29 10.30 51.23 19.42
N ASP A 30 9.68 50.04 19.47
CA ASP A 30 10.42 48.79 19.64
C ASP A 30 11.54 48.73 18.59
N GLY A 31 12.78 48.60 19.07
CA GLY A 31 13.95 48.49 18.23
C GLY A 31 13.91 47.16 17.48
N LYS A 32 13.24 47.12 16.33
CA LYS A 32 13.48 46.08 15.32
C LYS A 32 14.93 46.21 14.89
N GLU A 33 15.75 45.29 15.38
CA GLU A 33 17.13 45.12 14.94
C GLU A 33 17.10 44.87 13.42
N ILE A 34 17.62 45.84 12.67
CA ILE A 34 17.50 45.87 11.22
C ILE A 34 18.55 44.92 10.64
N ILE A 35 18.21 43.63 10.55
CA ILE A 35 19.09 42.64 9.94
C ILE A 35 19.35 43.03 8.48
N PRO A 36 20.61 43.27 8.07
CA PRO A 36 20.90 43.63 6.69
C PRO A 36 20.59 42.45 5.76
N ILE A 37 20.01 42.73 4.60
CA ILE A 37 19.53 41.73 3.63
C ILE A 37 20.66 40.92 2.94
N SER A 38 21.90 41.15 3.37
CA SER A 38 23.14 40.50 2.91
C SER A 38 23.55 39.28 3.73
N ALA A 39 22.74 38.83 4.68
CA ALA A 39 22.89 37.48 5.21
C ALA A 39 22.79 36.49 4.03
N PRO A 40 23.69 35.49 3.90
CA PRO A 40 23.47 34.44 2.93
C PRO A 40 22.10 33.83 3.23
N ILE A 41 21.31 33.61 2.18
CA ILE A 41 20.13 32.76 2.30
C ILE A 41 20.68 31.40 2.70
N ASN A 42 20.65 31.08 3.99
CA ASN A 42 20.56 29.70 4.43
C ASN A 42 19.41 29.15 3.59
N LYS A 43 19.73 28.24 2.66
CA LYS A 43 18.68 27.46 2.01
C LYS A 43 17.81 26.99 3.16
N VAL A 44 16.56 27.41 3.17
CA VAL A 44 15.55 26.78 4.04
C VAL A 44 15.79 25.30 3.82
N ASP A 45 16.10 24.60 4.91
CA ASP A 45 16.47 23.20 4.83
C ASP A 45 15.44 22.49 3.97
N GLN A 46 15.93 21.50 3.21
CA GLN A 46 15.13 20.73 2.27
C GLN A 46 13.73 20.57 2.84
N ILE A 47 12.70 20.93 2.07
CA ILE A 47 11.35 20.52 2.41
C ILE A 47 11.46 19.00 2.39
N GLU A 48 11.62 18.40 3.58
CA GLU A 48 11.48 16.97 3.75
C GLU A 48 10.10 16.70 3.19
N ASP A 49 10.03 15.89 2.13
CA ASP A 49 8.76 15.52 1.53
C ASP A 49 7.91 14.96 2.66
N VAL A 50 6.90 15.72 3.08
CA VAL A 50 6.11 15.38 4.26
C VAL A 50 5.29 14.16 3.88
N VAL A 51 5.82 12.98 4.21
CA VAL A 51 5.23 11.70 3.83
C VAL A 51 3.93 11.54 4.63
N MET A 52 2.83 12.02 4.04
CA MET A 52 1.53 12.01 4.69
C MET A 52 1.02 10.58 4.78
N ALA A 53 0.86 10.10 6.02
CA ALA A 53 0.25 8.80 6.32
C ALA A 53 -1.04 8.60 5.52
N ASP A 54 -1.16 7.43 4.88
CA ASP A 54 -2.34 7.08 4.08
C ASP A 54 -3.60 6.99 4.94
N TYR A 55 -3.48 6.52 6.18
CA TYR A 55 -4.60 6.41 7.11
C TYR A 55 -4.50 7.43 8.25
N ILE A 56 -5.63 8.09 8.53
CA ILE A 56 -5.81 8.99 9.66
C ILE A 56 -6.47 8.22 10.80
N LYS A 57 -5.91 8.33 12.00
CA LYS A 57 -6.47 7.75 13.23
C LYS A 57 -7.28 8.79 14.01
N TYR A 58 -8.52 8.46 14.34
CA TYR A 58 -9.34 9.21 15.30
C TYR A 58 -9.70 8.30 16.49
N GLU A 59 -9.24 8.66 17.68
CA GLU A 59 -9.50 7.91 18.92
C GLU A 59 -10.46 8.67 19.82
N GLY A 60 -11.37 7.95 20.46
CA GLY A 60 -12.30 8.51 21.43
C GLY A 60 -13.26 7.46 22.01
N LYS A 61 -14.26 7.92 22.74
CA LYS A 61 -15.22 7.07 23.44
C LYS A 61 -16.59 7.09 22.75
N ILE A 62 -17.22 5.92 22.65
CA ILE A 62 -18.58 5.78 22.13
C ILE A 62 -19.56 6.42 23.12
N THR A 63 -20.15 7.53 22.73
CA THR A 63 -21.13 8.28 23.51
C THR A 63 -22.57 7.97 23.10
N GLU A 64 -22.81 7.56 21.86
CA GLU A 64 -24.11 7.12 21.36
C GLU A 64 -23.93 5.95 20.38
N VAL A 65 -24.92 5.06 20.34
CA VAL A 65 -25.03 3.97 19.37
C VAL A 65 -26.43 4.04 18.79
N ASN A 66 -26.54 4.22 17.48
CA ASN A 66 -27.80 4.26 16.75
C ASN A 66 -27.89 3.02 15.87
N ASN A 67 -28.83 2.12 16.18
CA ASN A 67 -29.10 0.92 15.40
C ASN A 67 -30.61 0.81 15.16
N ASN A 68 -31.02 0.86 13.89
CA ASN A 68 -32.41 0.71 13.47
C ASN A 68 -32.65 -0.55 12.62
N GLY A 69 -31.71 -1.51 12.64
CA GLY A 69 -31.76 -2.75 11.86
C GLY A 69 -31.39 -2.62 10.38
N LYS A 70 -31.38 -1.39 9.83
CA LYS A 70 -30.90 -1.10 8.46
C LYS A 70 -29.59 -0.31 8.44
N TYR A 71 -29.38 0.52 9.45
CA TYR A 71 -28.19 1.35 9.62
C TYR A 71 -27.69 1.22 11.06
N LEU A 72 -26.37 1.08 11.19
CA LEU A 72 -25.64 1.20 12.45
C LEU A 72 -24.70 2.40 12.35
N SER A 73 -24.69 3.24 13.38
CA SER A 73 -23.65 4.24 13.56
C SER A 73 -23.33 4.50 15.03
N ILE A 74 -22.11 4.96 15.30
CA ILE A 74 -21.62 5.30 16.63
C ILE A 74 -21.11 6.74 16.66
N LEU A 75 -21.43 7.49 17.71
CA LEU A 75 -20.85 8.81 17.96
C LEU A 75 -19.64 8.66 18.87
N VAL A 76 -18.45 8.86 18.31
CA VAL A 76 -17.17 8.80 19.03
C VAL A 76 -16.73 10.22 19.38
N LYS A 77 -16.47 10.50 20.66
CA LYS A 77 -15.92 11.79 21.12
C LYS A 77 -14.53 11.60 21.74
N ASN A 78 -13.57 12.45 21.39
CA ASN A 78 -12.27 12.47 22.07
C ASN A 78 -12.30 13.32 23.35
N ASP A 79 -13.25 14.25 23.46
CA ASP A 79 -13.60 14.97 24.68
C ASP A 79 -15.12 14.88 24.90
N GLU A 80 -15.55 14.21 25.98
CA GLU A 80 -16.97 14.09 26.34
C GLU A 80 -17.59 15.42 26.84
N SER A 81 -16.76 16.40 27.24
CA SER A 81 -17.21 17.67 27.79
C SER A 81 -17.58 18.72 26.74
N ASP A 82 -17.00 18.62 25.53
CA ASP A 82 -17.31 19.51 24.42
C ASP A 82 -18.53 18.98 23.61
N PRO A 83 -19.66 19.72 23.54
CA PRO A 83 -20.82 19.31 22.78
C PRO A 83 -20.54 19.22 21.27
N TYR A 84 -19.60 20.02 20.74
CA TYR A 84 -19.25 20.11 19.32
C TYR A 84 -18.14 19.15 18.91
N ASN A 85 -17.44 18.54 19.88
CA ASN A 85 -16.47 17.50 19.61
C ASN A 85 -17.14 16.20 19.17
N GLY A 86 -16.51 15.48 18.25
CA GLY A 86 -16.86 14.11 17.91
C GLY A 86 -16.85 13.83 16.42
N MET A 87 -16.99 12.55 16.08
CA MET A 87 -17.22 12.07 14.73
C MET A 87 -18.21 10.91 14.78
N VAL A 88 -19.14 10.87 13.82
CA VAL A 88 -20.03 9.71 13.65
C VAL A 88 -19.38 8.74 12.68
N PHE A 89 -19.18 7.50 13.13
CA PHE A 89 -18.80 6.40 12.25
C PHE A 89 -20.06 5.63 11.85
N HIS A 90 -20.32 5.57 10.55
CA HIS A 90 -21.26 4.62 9.97
C HIS A 90 -20.59 3.25 9.87
N ILE A 91 -21.32 2.20 10.20
CA ILE A 91 -20.80 0.83 10.23
C ILE A 91 -21.63 -0.02 9.27
N ASN A 92 -21.00 -0.42 8.17
CA ASN A 92 -21.51 -1.35 7.17
C ASN A 92 -20.65 -2.65 7.18
N GLU A 93 -20.90 -3.54 6.23
CA GLU A 93 -20.16 -4.82 6.05
C GLU A 93 -18.71 -4.64 5.58
N GLU A 94 -18.31 -3.42 5.20
CA GLU A 94 -16.97 -3.11 4.69
C GLU A 94 -16.00 -2.71 5.81
N VAL A 95 -16.52 -2.16 6.92
CA VAL A 95 -15.73 -1.76 8.09
C VAL A 95 -15.16 -2.98 8.81
N ILE A 96 -13.84 -3.04 8.92
CA ILE A 96 -13.16 -4.08 9.70
C ILE A 96 -13.27 -3.74 11.19
N LEU A 97 -13.95 -4.58 11.96
CA LEU A 97 -14.11 -4.42 13.41
C LEU A 97 -13.16 -5.36 14.16
N LEU A 98 -12.32 -4.81 15.04
CA LEU A 98 -11.28 -5.53 15.78
C LEU A 98 -11.29 -5.19 17.27
N ASN A 99 -10.68 -6.03 18.09
CA ASN A 99 -10.40 -5.76 19.51
C ASN A 99 -8.88 -5.76 19.76
N ASP A 100 -8.34 -4.79 20.49
CA ASP A 100 -6.88 -4.67 20.68
C ASP A 100 -6.27 -5.67 21.66
N LYS A 101 -7.09 -6.25 22.56
CA LYS A 101 -6.68 -7.24 23.56
C LYS A 101 -6.56 -8.63 22.95
N THR A 102 -7.56 -9.05 22.17
CA THR A 102 -7.53 -10.35 21.48
C THR A 102 -6.82 -10.29 20.13
N LYS A 103 -6.80 -9.11 19.49
CA LYS A 103 -6.31 -8.87 18.11
C LYS A 103 -7.17 -9.59 17.07
N ASP A 104 -8.38 -9.99 17.43
CA ASP A 104 -9.32 -10.74 16.60
C ASP A 104 -10.47 -9.87 16.11
N PHE A 105 -11.15 -10.35 15.06
CA PHE A 105 -12.38 -9.75 14.55
C PHE A 105 -13.50 -9.84 15.60
N ILE A 106 -14.30 -8.78 15.68
CA ILE A 106 -15.49 -8.70 16.52
C ILE A 106 -16.72 -8.35 15.67
N THR A 107 -17.90 -8.70 16.19
CA THR A 107 -19.17 -8.38 15.55
C THR A 107 -19.72 -7.05 16.03
N SER A 108 -20.56 -6.40 15.22
CA SER A 108 -21.00 -5.02 15.45
C SER A 108 -21.96 -4.85 16.65
N ASP A 109 -22.57 -5.93 17.15
CA ASP A 109 -23.37 -5.98 18.38
C ASP A 109 -22.53 -5.87 19.67
N THR A 110 -21.21 -6.07 19.57
CA THR A 110 -20.30 -5.87 20.70
C THR A 110 -20.15 -4.38 21.06
N LEU A 111 -20.30 -3.49 20.07
CA LEU A 111 -20.08 -2.04 20.19
C LEU A 111 -21.14 -1.37 21.07
N LYS A 112 -20.70 -0.83 22.23
CA LYS A 112 -21.57 -0.29 23.27
C LYS A 112 -21.12 1.08 23.73
N LYS A 113 -22.09 1.91 24.13
CA LYS A 113 -21.85 3.19 24.80
C LYS A 113 -20.93 2.98 26.00
N GLY A 114 -19.89 3.79 26.10
CA GLY A 114 -18.87 3.74 27.14
C GLY A 114 -17.53 3.16 26.70
N MET A 115 -17.47 2.37 25.61
CA MET A 115 -16.23 1.80 25.08
C MET A 115 -15.33 2.85 24.44
N THR A 116 -14.02 2.71 24.59
CA THR A 116 -13.03 3.48 23.82
C THR A 116 -12.71 2.77 22.51
N VAL A 117 -12.62 3.52 21.42
CA VAL A 117 -12.33 3.00 20.08
C VAL A 117 -11.32 3.88 19.34
N SER A 118 -10.55 3.26 18.44
CA SER A 118 -9.77 3.93 17.40
C SER A 118 -10.39 3.63 16.05
N GLY A 119 -10.93 4.65 15.37
CA GLY A 119 -11.30 4.58 13.96
C GLY A 119 -10.11 4.95 13.08
N TYR A 120 -9.87 4.20 12.01
CA TYR A 120 -8.88 4.49 10.98
C TYR A 120 -9.59 4.62 9.63
N TYR A 121 -9.23 5.65 8.87
CA TYR A 121 -9.82 5.94 7.56
C TYR A 121 -8.76 6.52 6.61
N ASP A 122 -8.82 6.17 5.33
CA ASP A 122 -7.92 6.73 4.30
C ASP A 122 -8.01 8.27 4.25
N LYS A 123 -6.90 8.96 4.02
CA LYS A 123 -6.79 10.43 3.99
C LYS A 123 -7.67 11.12 2.93
N ASN A 124 -8.13 10.38 1.93
CA ASN A 124 -9.04 10.83 0.88
C ASN A 124 -10.52 10.46 1.16
N THR A 125 -10.79 9.79 2.29
CA THR A 125 -12.16 9.43 2.72
C THR A 125 -13.06 10.65 2.80
N ILE A 126 -14.19 10.59 2.09
CA ILE A 126 -15.17 11.68 2.08
C ILE A 126 -15.95 11.67 3.39
N MET A 127 -15.95 12.81 4.08
CA MET A 127 -16.75 13.05 5.29
C MET A 127 -17.80 14.15 5.07
N THR A 128 -18.90 14.10 5.82
CA THR A 128 -19.92 15.16 5.77
C THR A 128 -19.42 16.47 6.37
N MET A 129 -19.85 17.60 5.80
CA MET A 129 -19.64 18.94 6.38
C MET A 129 -20.66 19.27 7.50
N SER A 130 -21.18 18.26 8.20
CA SER A 130 -22.06 18.45 9.36
C SER A 130 -21.23 18.60 10.65
N LEU A 131 -21.90 18.97 11.74
CA LEU A 131 -21.32 18.95 13.08
C LEU A 131 -22.16 18.02 13.96
N PRO A 132 -21.61 16.90 14.46
CA PRO A 132 -20.30 16.33 14.13
C PRO A 132 -20.16 15.93 12.64
N PRO A 133 -18.93 15.86 12.11
CA PRO A 133 -18.66 15.23 10.82
C PRO A 133 -18.97 13.72 10.90
N GLN A 134 -19.30 13.14 9.75
CA GLN A 134 -19.73 11.74 9.64
C GLN A 134 -19.02 11.08 8.46
N LEU A 135 -18.54 9.84 8.64
CA LEU A 135 -17.90 9.04 7.59
C LEU A 135 -18.09 7.53 7.87
N THR A 136 -17.75 6.70 6.89
CA THR A 136 -17.53 5.26 7.09
C THR A 136 -16.03 5.03 7.21
N PRO A 137 -15.49 4.55 8.35
CA PRO A 137 -14.07 4.26 8.49
C PRO A 137 -13.74 2.89 7.88
N ASP A 138 -12.49 2.66 7.51
CA ASP A 138 -12.03 1.37 7.02
C ASP A 138 -11.87 0.34 8.16
N VAL A 139 -11.42 0.81 9.32
CA VAL A 139 -11.17 -0.03 10.51
C VAL A 139 -11.70 0.66 11.78
N ILE A 140 -12.32 -0.09 12.67
CA ILE A 140 -12.58 0.33 14.06
C ILE A 140 -11.97 -0.71 15.00
N VAL A 141 -11.10 -0.27 15.90
CA VAL A 141 -10.53 -1.11 16.96
C VAL A 141 -11.09 -0.71 18.32
N VAL A 142 -11.72 -1.64 19.02
CA VAL A 142 -12.13 -1.50 20.43
C VAL A 142 -10.91 -1.64 21.34
N LYS A 143 -10.77 -0.71 22.28
CA LYS A 143 -9.62 -0.60 23.20
C LYS A 143 -10.01 -1.18 24.58
N GLU A 144 -9.54 -2.39 24.87
CA GLU A 144 -9.80 -3.17 26.09
C GLU A 144 -8.52 -3.73 26.74
N ALA A 145 -7.37 -3.64 26.08
CA ALA A 145 -6.09 -4.06 26.62
C ALA A 145 -5.63 -3.14 27.78
N GLU A 146 -5.25 -3.74 28.91
CA GLU A 146 -4.66 -3.03 30.06
C GLU A 146 -3.25 -2.50 29.72
N GLU A 147 -2.47 -3.30 28.99
CA GLU A 147 -1.22 -2.91 28.35
C GLU A 147 -1.42 -2.98 26.82
N PRO A 148 -1.86 -1.88 26.19
CA PRO A 148 -2.17 -1.89 24.76
C PRO A 148 -0.90 -1.97 23.91
N GLY A 149 -0.86 -2.94 23.00
CA GLY A 149 0.09 -2.95 21.90
C GLY A 149 -0.12 -1.79 20.93
N THR A 150 0.83 -1.62 20.01
CA THR A 150 0.73 -0.63 18.93
C THR A 150 -0.04 -1.23 17.75
N ILE A 151 -0.89 -0.41 17.15
CA ILE A 151 -1.65 -0.74 15.94
C ILE A 151 -1.31 0.31 14.88
N HIS A 152 -0.68 -0.14 13.81
CA HIS A 152 -0.33 0.70 12.67
C HIS A 152 -1.12 0.23 11.45
N VAL A 153 -1.86 1.15 10.83
CA VAL A 153 -2.69 0.91 9.65
C VAL A 153 -2.10 1.75 8.53
N SER A 154 -1.62 1.10 7.47
CA SER A 154 -0.88 1.75 6.40
C SER A 154 -0.79 0.85 5.17
N LYS A 155 -0.48 1.45 4.02
CA LYS A 155 -0.09 0.70 2.84
C LYS A 155 1.37 0.28 2.95
N PHE A 156 1.69 -0.97 2.64
CA PHE A 156 3.06 -1.47 2.63
C PHE A 156 3.51 -1.79 1.21
N ASN A 157 4.75 -1.45 0.87
CA ASN A 157 5.37 -1.83 -0.41
C ASN A 157 5.88 -3.29 -0.38
N GLU A 158 6.46 -3.75 -1.49
CA GLU A 158 7.02 -5.11 -1.60
C GLU A 158 8.18 -5.39 -0.60
N ASP A 159 8.92 -4.34 -0.20
CA ASP A 159 9.97 -4.42 0.83
C ASP A 159 9.43 -4.41 2.28
N LEU A 160 8.10 -4.46 2.43
CA LEU A 160 7.34 -4.35 3.68
C LEU A 160 7.69 -3.10 4.49
N ILE A 161 7.82 -1.96 3.80
CA ILE A 161 7.96 -0.63 4.37
C ILE A 161 6.62 0.10 4.22
N SER A 162 6.14 0.72 5.29
CA SER A 162 4.93 1.54 5.29
C SER A 162 5.08 2.75 4.36
N SER A 163 3.98 3.20 3.76
CA SER A 163 3.97 4.32 2.81
C SER A 163 4.37 5.65 3.44
N ASP A 164 4.19 5.80 4.76
CA ASP A 164 4.67 6.93 5.56
C ASP A 164 6.17 6.86 5.91
N GLY A 165 6.86 5.78 5.54
CA GLY A 165 8.28 5.55 5.81
C GLY A 165 8.63 5.32 7.28
N THR A 166 7.63 5.16 8.17
CA THR A 166 7.86 5.07 9.62
C THR A 166 8.11 3.65 10.13
N LEU A 167 7.62 2.61 9.44
CA LEU A 167 7.64 1.22 9.90
C LEU A 167 8.10 0.26 8.81
N LYS A 168 8.97 -0.70 9.16
CA LYS A 168 9.37 -1.83 8.34
C LYS A 168 9.12 -3.14 9.08
N LEU A 169 8.53 -4.12 8.38
CA LEU A 169 8.14 -5.40 8.96
C LEU A 169 9.20 -6.49 8.69
N ASN A 170 9.64 -7.15 9.75
CA ASN A 170 10.47 -8.34 9.70
C ASN A 170 9.59 -9.57 10.02
N VAL A 171 8.98 -10.15 8.97
CA VAL A 171 7.97 -11.21 9.11
C VAL A 171 8.62 -12.59 9.25
N ASP A 172 8.33 -13.26 10.37
CA ASP A 172 8.81 -14.60 10.70
C ASP A 172 7.72 -15.68 10.58
N ALA A 173 7.97 -16.84 11.20
CA ALA A 173 7.06 -17.98 11.20
C ALA A 173 5.96 -17.90 12.27
N GLU A 174 6.14 -17.08 13.32
CA GLU A 174 5.18 -16.92 14.41
C GLU A 174 4.20 -15.77 14.14
N THR A 175 4.57 -14.78 13.30
CA THR A 175 3.66 -13.73 12.82
C THR A 175 2.40 -14.33 12.18
N VAL A 176 1.24 -14.12 12.81
CA VAL A 176 -0.06 -14.51 12.25
C VAL A 176 -0.37 -13.60 11.05
N LYS A 177 -0.70 -14.19 9.90
CA LYS A 177 -1.03 -13.47 8.66
C LYS A 177 -2.41 -13.91 8.20
N ILE A 178 -3.36 -12.99 8.09
CA ILE A 178 -4.73 -13.28 7.67
C ILE A 178 -5.28 -12.22 6.73
N ASP A 179 -6.29 -12.59 5.94
CA ASP A 179 -7.13 -11.64 5.19
C ASP A 179 -8.22 -11.02 6.09
N ARG A 180 -9.04 -10.14 5.51
CA ARG A 180 -10.21 -9.53 6.18
C ARG A 180 -11.32 -10.51 6.60
N ASN A 181 -11.28 -11.74 6.08
CA ASN A 181 -12.24 -12.81 6.33
C ASN A 181 -11.74 -13.81 7.40
N GLY A 182 -10.47 -13.71 7.79
CA GLY A 182 -9.80 -14.57 8.77
C GLY A 182 -9.08 -15.79 8.19
N ASN A 183 -8.99 -15.93 6.86
CA ASN A 183 -8.23 -17.03 6.25
C ASN A 183 -6.72 -16.76 6.39
N GLN A 184 -5.92 -17.83 6.57
CA GLN A 184 -4.47 -17.69 6.69
C GLN A 184 -3.81 -17.36 5.35
N LEU A 185 -2.78 -16.50 5.40
CA LEU A 185 -2.06 -16.02 4.23
C LEU A 185 -0.59 -16.45 4.22
N GLU A 186 -0.12 -16.80 3.02
CA GLU A 186 1.29 -17.07 2.73
C GLU A 186 2.15 -15.81 2.79
N LYS A 187 3.47 -15.97 3.01
CA LYS A 187 4.39 -14.85 3.22
C LYS A 187 4.43 -13.83 2.06
N GLY A 188 4.16 -14.25 0.84
CA GLY A 188 4.13 -13.36 -0.33
C GLY A 188 2.86 -12.52 -0.47
N ALA A 189 1.77 -12.83 0.24
CA ALA A 189 0.45 -12.24 0.00
C ALA A 189 0.23 -10.84 0.65
N ILE A 190 1.24 -10.30 1.33
CA ILE A 190 1.16 -9.04 2.10
C ILE A 190 1.92 -7.87 1.45
N GLY A 191 2.73 -8.11 0.41
CA GLY A 191 3.43 -7.06 -0.34
C GLY A 191 2.47 -6.20 -1.16
N GLY A 192 2.69 -4.89 -1.20
CA GLY A 192 1.91 -3.96 -2.03
C GLY A 192 0.48 -3.64 -1.54
N LYS A 193 0.07 -4.18 -0.38
CA LYS A 193 -1.31 -4.11 0.15
C LYS A 193 -1.46 -3.16 1.34
N ASP A 194 -2.71 -2.79 1.62
CA ASP A 194 -3.14 -2.09 2.83
C ASP A 194 -3.25 -3.06 4.01
N LEU A 195 -2.50 -2.81 5.09
CA LEU A 195 -2.33 -3.74 6.20
C LEU A 195 -2.67 -3.11 7.57
N ILE A 196 -3.23 -3.92 8.46
CA ILE A 196 -3.35 -3.65 9.90
C ILE A 196 -2.28 -4.47 10.62
N ILE A 197 -1.34 -3.79 11.28
CA ILE A 197 -0.19 -4.40 11.96
C ILE A 197 -0.36 -4.28 13.47
N PHE A 198 -0.42 -5.42 14.17
CA PHE A 198 -0.34 -5.50 15.62
C PHE A 198 1.08 -5.88 16.05
N TYR A 199 1.70 -5.04 16.89
CA TYR A 199 3.04 -5.28 17.43
C TYR A 199 3.24 -4.57 18.78
N THR A 200 4.17 -5.07 19.60
CA THR A 200 4.47 -4.51 20.93
C THR A 200 5.80 -3.76 21.01
N ILE A 201 6.83 -4.21 20.28
CA ILE A 201 8.18 -3.64 20.32
C ILE A 201 8.73 -3.32 18.91
N SER A 202 9.57 -2.30 18.83
CA SER A 202 10.29 -1.95 17.59
C SER A 202 11.67 -1.32 17.88
N THR A 203 12.52 -1.25 16.86
CA THR A 203 13.78 -0.49 16.92
C THR A 203 13.54 1.02 16.90
N LYS A 204 14.51 1.80 17.37
CA LYS A 204 14.50 3.27 17.34
C LYS A 204 15.12 3.86 16.06
N SER A 205 14.97 3.17 14.93
CA SER A 205 15.43 3.63 13.61
C SER A 205 14.31 4.33 12.84
N ILE A 206 14.62 4.91 11.69
CA ILE A 206 13.64 5.39 10.70
C ILE A 206 13.97 4.69 9.36
N PRO A 207 13.08 3.84 8.81
CA PRO A 207 11.89 3.28 9.47
C PRO A 207 12.26 2.50 10.75
N ALA A 208 11.35 2.48 11.71
CA ALA A 208 11.40 1.57 12.85
C ALA A 208 11.18 0.14 12.35
N GLN A 209 11.87 -0.84 12.92
CA GLN A 209 11.74 -2.25 12.52
C GLN A 209 11.04 -3.04 13.62
N THR A 210 10.08 -3.86 13.26
CA THR A 210 9.33 -4.73 14.18
C THR A 210 9.15 -6.13 13.60
N THR A 211 8.95 -7.11 14.48
CA THR A 211 8.41 -8.43 14.13
C THR A 211 6.94 -8.42 14.55
N PRO A 212 5.98 -8.38 13.61
CA PRO A 212 4.57 -8.29 13.96
C PRO A 212 4.05 -9.57 14.63
N GLU A 213 3.10 -9.38 15.54
CA GLU A 213 2.37 -10.48 16.17
C GLU A 213 1.20 -10.92 15.28
N LYS A 214 0.52 -9.96 14.65
CA LYS A 214 -0.51 -10.21 13.64
C LYS A 214 -0.49 -9.16 12.53
N ILE A 215 -0.69 -9.62 11.30
CA ILE A 215 -0.89 -8.83 10.08
C ILE A 215 -2.28 -9.20 9.52
N ILE A 216 -3.11 -8.21 9.25
CA ILE A 216 -4.40 -8.38 8.57
C ILE A 216 -4.37 -7.58 7.27
N VAL A 217 -4.62 -8.23 6.14
CA VAL A 217 -4.80 -7.55 4.84
C VAL A 217 -6.21 -6.95 4.78
N MET A 218 -6.30 -5.64 4.58
CA MET A 218 -7.57 -4.88 4.62
C MET A 218 -8.38 -4.99 3.33
N GLY A 219 -7.65 -5.07 2.21
CA GLY A 219 -8.25 -5.24 0.90
C GLY A 219 -9.29 -6.36 0.94
N LYS A 220 -10.38 -6.18 0.19
CA LYS A 220 -11.19 -7.34 -0.15
C LYS A 220 -10.30 -8.34 -0.87
N ASP A 221 -10.75 -9.58 -0.93
CA ASP A 221 -10.29 -10.51 -1.95
C ASP A 221 -10.72 -9.92 -3.31
N GLU A 222 -9.97 -8.93 -3.81
CA GLU A 222 -9.38 -9.09 -5.12
C GLU A 222 -8.83 -10.50 -5.08
N GLU A 223 -9.51 -11.41 -5.79
CA GLU A 223 -9.01 -12.74 -6.09
C GLU A 223 -7.50 -12.60 -6.27
N VAL A 224 -6.72 -13.28 -5.42
CA VAL A 224 -5.27 -13.24 -5.58
C VAL A 224 -5.07 -13.73 -7.01
N LYS A 225 -4.70 -12.81 -7.91
CA LYS A 225 -4.29 -13.12 -9.26
C LYS A 225 -2.92 -13.77 -9.16
N VAL A 226 -2.93 -14.97 -8.59
CA VAL A 226 -2.14 -16.07 -9.09
C VAL A 226 -2.57 -16.16 -10.55
N GLU A 227 -1.86 -15.44 -11.42
CA GLU A 227 -1.95 -15.66 -12.86
C GLU A 227 -1.73 -17.16 -13.03
N PRO A 228 -2.77 -17.94 -13.41
CA PRO A 228 -2.73 -19.36 -13.13
C PRO A 228 -1.59 -19.97 -13.94
N GLU A 229 -0.67 -20.66 -13.25
CA GLU A 229 0.52 -21.17 -13.94
C GLU A 229 0.11 -22.19 -15.00
N ILE A 230 0.77 -22.12 -16.16
CA ILE A 230 0.60 -23.10 -17.24
C ILE A 230 1.13 -24.45 -16.76
N THR A 231 0.21 -25.32 -16.33
CA THR A 231 0.49 -26.67 -15.81
C THR A 231 0.07 -27.76 -16.78
N VAL A 232 -0.86 -27.48 -17.70
CA VAL A 232 -1.22 -28.36 -18.81
C VAL A 232 -0.34 -28.00 -20.01
N LEU A 233 0.54 -28.95 -20.38
CA LEU A 233 1.57 -28.72 -21.40
C LEU A 233 1.27 -29.41 -22.74
N ASP A 234 0.26 -30.26 -22.83
CA ASP A 234 -0.06 -31.07 -24.02
C ASP A 234 -1.40 -30.69 -24.67
N LYS A 235 -2.10 -29.68 -24.14
CA LYS A 235 -3.42 -29.25 -24.61
C LYS A 235 -3.60 -27.73 -24.52
N LEU A 236 -4.47 -27.21 -25.37
CA LEU A 236 -4.93 -25.81 -25.37
C LEU A 236 -6.43 -25.78 -25.63
N ILE A 237 -7.10 -24.69 -25.27
CA ILE A 237 -8.42 -24.33 -25.79
C ILE A 237 -8.22 -23.28 -26.89
N VAL A 238 -8.79 -23.49 -28.08
CA VAL A 238 -8.77 -22.51 -29.18
C VAL A 238 -10.19 -22.37 -29.71
N ASN A 239 -10.75 -21.16 -29.65
CA ASN A 239 -12.13 -20.88 -30.05
C ASN A 239 -13.13 -21.85 -29.39
N GLU A 240 -13.14 -21.90 -28.05
CA GLU A 240 -13.98 -22.77 -27.20
C GLU A 240 -13.75 -24.29 -27.37
N LYS A 241 -12.77 -24.71 -28.19
CA LYS A 241 -12.50 -26.12 -28.50
C LYS A 241 -11.15 -26.58 -27.92
N GLU A 242 -11.19 -27.64 -27.11
CA GLU A 242 -9.96 -28.33 -26.67
C GLU A 242 -9.23 -28.99 -27.87
N ILE A 243 -7.94 -28.71 -27.99
CA ILE A 243 -7.02 -29.35 -28.92
C ILE A 243 -5.91 -30.06 -28.15
N THR A 244 -5.46 -31.22 -28.66
CA THR A 244 -4.26 -31.91 -28.16
C THR A 244 -3.09 -31.56 -29.08
N LEU A 245 -1.97 -31.15 -28.48
CA LEU A 245 -0.76 -30.77 -29.19
C LEU A 245 0.01 -32.02 -29.63
N ASN A 246 0.60 -31.97 -30.83
CA ASN A 246 1.54 -32.99 -31.30
C ASN A 246 2.88 -32.92 -30.54
N LYS A 247 3.16 -31.77 -29.91
CA LYS A 247 4.37 -31.50 -29.14
C LYS A 247 4.05 -30.62 -27.93
N SER A 248 4.51 -31.03 -26.75
CA SER A 248 4.22 -30.29 -25.52
C SER A 248 4.92 -28.93 -25.44
N LEU A 249 4.27 -27.99 -24.77
CA LEU A 249 4.87 -26.75 -24.28
C LEU A 249 6.05 -27.04 -23.35
N TYR A 250 7.05 -26.15 -23.30
CA TYR A 250 8.12 -26.22 -22.29
C TYR A 250 8.68 -24.84 -21.94
N LYS A 251 9.16 -24.67 -20.71
CA LYS A 251 9.95 -23.48 -20.33
C LYS A 251 11.39 -23.68 -20.84
N ASN A 252 11.93 -22.72 -21.61
CA ASN A 252 13.32 -22.77 -22.09
C ASN A 252 14.32 -22.40 -20.97
N GLU A 253 15.61 -22.36 -21.29
CA GLU A 253 16.68 -22.02 -20.32
C GLU A 253 16.53 -20.63 -19.68
N LYS A 254 15.79 -19.71 -20.32
CA LYS A 254 15.48 -18.37 -19.80
C LYS A 254 14.17 -18.33 -18.98
N GLY A 255 13.53 -19.47 -18.76
CA GLY A 255 12.22 -19.57 -18.10
C GLY A 255 11.02 -19.21 -18.98
N VAL A 256 11.22 -18.86 -20.25
CA VAL A 256 10.15 -18.45 -21.16
C VAL A 256 9.39 -19.66 -21.66
N MET A 257 8.05 -19.60 -21.56
CA MET A 257 7.16 -20.64 -22.11
C MET A 257 7.23 -20.62 -23.63
N MET A 258 7.64 -21.75 -24.21
CA MET A 258 7.77 -21.98 -25.65
C MET A 258 6.65 -22.92 -26.14
N LEU A 259 6.02 -22.56 -27.27
CA LEU A 259 4.83 -23.21 -27.80
C LEU A 259 5.04 -23.71 -29.24
N PRO A 260 4.47 -24.86 -29.64
CA PRO A 260 4.62 -25.42 -30.97
C PRO A 260 3.88 -24.55 -31.99
N LEU A 261 4.64 -23.91 -32.88
CA LEU A 261 4.11 -22.95 -33.85
C LEU A 261 3.03 -23.55 -34.75
N ARG A 262 3.23 -24.80 -35.20
CA ARG A 262 2.35 -25.47 -36.17
C ARG A 262 0.96 -25.70 -35.59
N ASP A 263 0.88 -26.41 -34.47
CA ASP A 263 -0.39 -26.85 -33.89
C ASP A 263 -1.30 -25.65 -33.57
N ILE A 264 -0.71 -24.54 -33.09
CA ILE A 264 -1.44 -23.32 -32.77
C ILE A 264 -1.86 -22.56 -34.03
N ALA A 265 -0.96 -22.38 -34.99
CA ALA A 265 -1.27 -21.66 -36.21
C ALA A 265 -2.35 -22.40 -37.04
N GLU A 266 -2.28 -23.73 -37.15
CA GLU A 266 -3.31 -24.54 -37.80
C GLU A 266 -4.66 -24.47 -37.05
N ALA A 267 -4.66 -24.52 -35.71
CA ALA A 267 -5.88 -24.36 -34.91
C ALA A 267 -6.50 -22.95 -35.00
N LEU A 268 -5.67 -21.93 -35.20
CA LEU A 268 -6.08 -20.56 -35.49
C LEU A 268 -6.36 -20.32 -36.99
N GLU A 269 -6.41 -21.36 -37.83
CA GLU A 269 -6.73 -21.31 -39.27
C GLU A 269 -5.74 -20.51 -40.14
N TYR A 270 -4.46 -20.46 -39.75
CA TYR A 270 -3.38 -19.95 -40.60
C TYR A 270 -2.84 -21.04 -41.52
N GLU A 271 -2.64 -20.70 -42.80
CA GLU A 271 -1.79 -21.48 -43.70
C GLU A 271 -0.32 -21.24 -43.35
N ILE A 272 0.48 -22.31 -43.26
CA ILE A 272 1.91 -22.24 -42.95
C ILE A 272 2.74 -22.67 -44.16
N LYS A 273 3.74 -21.86 -44.54
CA LYS A 273 4.75 -22.21 -45.55
C LYS A 273 6.15 -22.15 -44.93
N TRP A 274 6.97 -23.16 -45.20
CA TRP A 274 8.35 -23.24 -44.70
C TRP A 274 9.33 -22.98 -45.84
N ASN A 275 10.21 -22.00 -45.65
CA ASN A 275 11.38 -21.78 -46.49
C ASN A 275 12.62 -22.36 -45.79
N ASN A 276 13.19 -23.41 -46.38
CA ASN A 276 14.35 -24.12 -45.82
C ASN A 276 15.69 -23.39 -46.04
N GLU A 277 15.79 -22.52 -47.03
CA GLU A 277 17.00 -21.75 -47.33
C GLU A 277 17.17 -20.61 -46.32
N SER A 278 16.11 -19.83 -46.08
CA SER A 278 16.10 -18.74 -45.11
C SER A 278 15.77 -19.18 -43.67
N LYS A 279 15.35 -20.43 -43.47
CA LYS A 279 14.81 -20.97 -42.21
C LYS A 279 13.65 -20.13 -41.66
N THR A 280 12.70 -19.81 -42.54
CA THR A 280 11.57 -18.93 -42.24
C THR A 280 10.25 -19.71 -42.32
N ALA A 281 9.40 -19.56 -41.31
CA ALA A 281 7.99 -19.93 -41.36
C ALA A 281 7.15 -18.69 -41.70
N GLU A 282 6.39 -18.74 -42.80
CA GLU A 282 5.39 -17.74 -43.16
C GLU A 282 4.00 -18.26 -42.77
N LEU A 283 3.22 -17.43 -42.08
CA LEU A 283 1.84 -17.72 -41.68
C LEU A 283 0.90 -16.73 -42.37
N THR A 284 -0.17 -17.23 -42.96
CA THR A 284 -1.17 -16.41 -43.69
C THR A 284 -2.59 -16.74 -43.25
N LYS A 285 -3.39 -15.73 -42.88
CA LYS A 285 -4.84 -15.86 -42.62
C LYS A 285 -5.59 -14.67 -43.23
N GLY A 286 -6.28 -14.90 -44.34
CA GLY A 286 -6.98 -13.84 -45.08
C GLY A 286 -6.02 -12.72 -45.51
N ALA A 287 -6.18 -11.52 -44.94
CA ALA A 287 -5.29 -10.38 -45.18
C ALA A 287 -4.11 -10.27 -44.20
N GLN A 288 -4.07 -11.09 -43.15
CA GLN A 288 -2.96 -11.14 -42.19
C GLN A 288 -1.83 -12.03 -42.72
N TRP A 289 -0.60 -11.52 -42.63
CA TRP A 289 0.63 -12.25 -42.95
C TRP A 289 1.70 -11.90 -41.92
N THR A 290 2.40 -12.93 -41.44
CA THR A 290 3.55 -12.81 -40.53
C THR A 290 4.63 -13.80 -40.95
N ALA A 291 5.89 -13.44 -40.70
CA ALA A 291 7.05 -14.26 -41.03
C ALA A 291 8.04 -14.30 -39.86
N ILE A 292 8.52 -15.51 -39.59
CA ILE A 292 9.23 -15.91 -38.37
C ILE A 292 10.51 -16.65 -38.79
N THR A 293 11.68 -16.09 -38.48
CA THR A 293 12.99 -16.69 -38.85
C THR A 293 13.65 -17.33 -37.63
N ILE A 294 14.10 -18.58 -37.74
CA ILE A 294 14.73 -19.31 -36.63
C ILE A 294 16.01 -18.59 -36.18
N GLY A 295 16.11 -18.33 -34.87
CA GLY A 295 17.24 -17.64 -34.25
C GLY A 295 17.17 -16.11 -34.27
N GLU A 296 16.16 -15.50 -34.88
CA GLU A 296 15.99 -14.05 -34.91
C GLU A 296 14.83 -13.57 -34.02
N ASP A 297 15.15 -12.77 -32.99
CA ASP A 297 14.16 -12.05 -32.15
C ASP A 297 13.66 -10.78 -32.86
N ASN A 298 13.14 -10.95 -34.08
CA ASN A 298 12.59 -9.90 -34.94
C ASN A 298 11.36 -10.46 -35.68
N TYR A 299 10.19 -10.32 -35.06
CA TYR A 299 8.93 -10.85 -35.57
C TYR A 299 8.24 -9.81 -36.45
N ASN A 300 7.72 -10.22 -37.60
CA ASN A 300 7.06 -9.31 -38.55
C ASN A 300 5.54 -9.38 -38.40
N PHE A 301 4.88 -8.27 -38.05
CA PHE A 301 3.41 -8.18 -38.14
C PHE A 301 2.99 -6.88 -38.83
N ALA A 302 2.13 -6.97 -39.84
CA ALA A 302 1.60 -5.82 -40.58
C ALA A 302 2.69 -4.81 -41.06
N LYS A 303 3.88 -5.31 -41.43
CA LYS A 303 5.09 -4.55 -41.82
C LYS A 303 5.83 -3.82 -40.69
N MET A 304 5.50 -4.09 -39.43
CA MET A 304 6.25 -3.65 -38.25
C MET A 304 7.13 -4.78 -37.71
N LEU A 305 8.31 -4.43 -37.18
CA LEU A 305 9.22 -5.32 -36.48
C LEU A 305 8.94 -5.28 -34.97
N ILE A 306 8.71 -6.44 -34.38
CA ILE A 306 8.41 -6.65 -32.96
C ILE A 306 9.54 -7.48 -32.36
N LYS A 307 10.03 -7.11 -31.17
CA LYS A 307 10.99 -7.90 -30.40
C LYS A 307 10.30 -8.49 -29.18
N LEU A 308 10.49 -9.78 -28.93
CA LEU A 308 9.86 -10.51 -27.82
C LEU A 308 10.88 -10.92 -26.73
N GLY A 309 12.17 -10.61 -26.92
CA GLY A 309 13.28 -10.97 -26.01
C GLY A 309 13.73 -12.44 -26.14
N THR A 310 13.02 -13.23 -26.94
CA THR A 310 13.28 -14.65 -27.19
C THR A 310 13.01 -14.96 -28.66
N ALA A 311 14.03 -15.46 -29.34
CA ALA A 311 13.94 -15.86 -30.74
C ALA A 311 13.18 -17.20 -30.91
N PRO A 312 12.64 -17.48 -32.11
CA PRO A 312 12.08 -18.78 -32.45
C PRO A 312 13.19 -19.83 -32.51
N GLU A 313 12.92 -21.05 -32.04
CA GLU A 313 13.89 -22.14 -32.03
C GLU A 313 13.30 -23.45 -32.57
N VAL A 314 14.17 -24.38 -32.97
CA VAL A 314 13.77 -25.72 -33.42
C VAL A 314 14.18 -26.74 -32.36
N LYS A 315 13.19 -27.47 -31.84
CA LYS A 315 13.38 -28.56 -30.88
C LYS A 315 12.55 -29.76 -31.32
N ASP A 316 13.13 -30.97 -31.24
CA ASP A 316 12.48 -32.22 -31.65
C ASP A 316 11.80 -32.14 -33.03
N SER A 317 12.55 -31.58 -34.00
CA SER A 317 12.15 -31.29 -35.38
C SER A 317 10.91 -30.40 -35.56
N SER A 318 10.56 -29.61 -34.54
CA SER A 318 9.40 -28.73 -34.51
C SER A 318 9.81 -27.30 -34.19
N THR A 319 9.19 -26.32 -34.86
CA THR A 319 9.43 -24.89 -34.59
C THR A 319 8.63 -24.44 -33.37
N TYR A 320 9.30 -23.76 -32.45
CA TYR A 320 8.70 -23.17 -31.27
C TYR A 320 8.86 -21.65 -31.25
N VAL A 321 7.86 -20.98 -30.67
CA VAL A 321 7.79 -19.53 -30.46
C VAL A 321 7.47 -19.22 -28.98
N PRO A 322 7.90 -18.07 -28.44
CA PRO A 322 7.57 -17.67 -27.07
C PRO A 322 6.07 -17.36 -26.91
N PHE A 323 5.55 -17.48 -25.69
CA PHE A 323 4.13 -17.20 -25.37
C PHE A 323 3.62 -15.84 -25.86
N SER A 324 4.42 -14.78 -25.68
CA SER A 324 4.12 -13.42 -26.15
C SER A 324 3.93 -13.31 -27.67
N PHE A 325 4.30 -14.32 -28.46
CA PHE A 325 4.00 -14.36 -29.89
C PHE A 325 2.49 -14.32 -30.18
N LEU A 326 1.67 -14.94 -29.32
CA LEU A 326 0.22 -14.96 -29.50
C LEU A 326 -0.38 -13.55 -29.35
N GLU A 327 -0.05 -12.86 -28.26
CA GLU A 327 -0.63 -11.57 -27.91
C GLU A 327 -0.01 -10.42 -28.72
N GLU A 328 1.32 -10.40 -28.88
CA GLU A 328 2.00 -9.27 -29.52
C GLU A 328 2.08 -9.38 -31.04
N VAL A 329 2.18 -10.60 -31.58
CA VAL A 329 2.33 -10.84 -33.03
C VAL A 329 1.04 -11.30 -33.66
N LEU A 330 0.35 -12.33 -33.14
CA LEU A 330 -0.94 -12.76 -33.71
C LEU A 330 -2.13 -11.88 -33.27
N ARG A 331 -1.97 -11.09 -32.19
CA ARG A 331 -3.00 -10.20 -31.62
C ARG A 331 -4.29 -10.94 -31.24
N VAL A 332 -4.17 -12.20 -30.83
CA VAL A 332 -5.27 -12.99 -30.27
C VAL A 332 -5.41 -12.74 -28.77
N ARG A 333 -6.61 -12.89 -28.23
CA ARG A 333 -6.82 -12.87 -26.77
C ARG A 333 -6.32 -14.18 -26.19
N VAL A 334 -5.48 -14.12 -25.17
CA VAL A 334 -5.00 -15.30 -24.44
C VAL A 334 -5.38 -15.16 -22.98
N GLU A 335 -5.91 -16.23 -22.42
CA GLU A 335 -6.19 -16.37 -21.00
C GLU A 335 -5.63 -17.71 -20.52
N ILE A 336 -5.37 -17.83 -19.22
CA ILE A 336 -5.02 -19.12 -18.64
C ILE A 336 -6.16 -19.49 -17.69
N THR A 337 -6.71 -20.68 -17.89
CA THR A 337 -7.82 -21.20 -17.09
C THR A 337 -7.37 -21.56 -15.68
N GLU A 338 -8.30 -21.67 -14.72
CA GLU A 338 -8.03 -22.17 -13.36
C GLU A 338 -7.31 -23.54 -13.32
N LYS A 339 -7.43 -24.32 -14.38
CA LYS A 339 -6.78 -25.63 -14.56
C LYS A 339 -5.36 -25.54 -15.13
N GLY A 340 -4.83 -24.32 -15.31
CA GLY A 340 -3.51 -24.08 -15.90
C GLY A 340 -3.40 -24.48 -17.36
N MET A 341 -4.51 -24.47 -18.11
CA MET A 341 -4.53 -24.65 -19.57
C MET A 341 -4.69 -23.28 -20.25
N ILE A 342 -3.90 -23.04 -21.30
CA ILE A 342 -4.01 -21.83 -22.13
C ILE A 342 -5.29 -21.88 -22.95
N GLU A 343 -6.05 -20.80 -22.93
CA GLU A 343 -7.23 -20.56 -23.75
C GLU A 343 -6.97 -19.38 -24.72
N ILE A 344 -7.28 -19.58 -25.99
CA ILE A 344 -7.05 -18.61 -27.06
C ILE A 344 -8.39 -18.27 -27.73
N GLY A 345 -8.74 -16.98 -27.69
CA GLY A 345 -9.93 -16.40 -28.32
C GLY A 345 -9.60 -15.39 -29.42
N LEU A 346 -10.59 -15.13 -30.27
CA LEU A 346 -10.58 -14.08 -31.31
C LEU A 346 -10.91 -12.69 -30.78
#